data_AF-A0A7X8SXU1-F1
#
_entry.id   AF-A0A7X8SXU1-F1
#
_cell.length_a   1.000
_cell.length_b   1.000
_cell.length_c   1.000
_cell.angle_alpha   90.00
_cell.angle_beta   90.00
_cell.angle_gamma   90.00
#
_symmetry.space_group_name_H-M   'P 1'
#
loop_
_entity.id
_entity.type
_entity.pdbx_description
1 polymer ?
#
loop_
_entity_poly.entity_id
_entity_poly.type
_entity_poly.pdbx_seq_one_letter_code
_entity_poly.pdbx_strand_id
1 'polypeptide(L)'
;MLVANARTSGSDPLKKVLVLGGYGGFGSRLSRRLSGDGFHVLVAGRNGEAAEALARKLPNAIGLRVDRHGDMADVLANHQPFVVIDAAGPFQNGDHRVARACIAAGIHYIDLADARDFVGTIGALDDAAKMAGVCILSGASSVPALSSAAVADLADGMSEVRSIEMAIGASNRATAGASVASAILSYVGKPVRLWRGKRWQDGTGWHMLKRESFMIAGKPRLRRLVALADVPDHDLLVEGIPGKPAVVFRAGPEFAFQTLALWLMSWAVVFGWVSSLQKFNRFLLPLQGLTARLGTARSAMVIEVKGICRGAMLARRWTLIAENGDGVEIPTLPAQLLTRALCDDRLCAGARAANELLDLTEFRALFRDLAINDAVVEKSYMPLYQRVMGADFAELSAPVRTMHEVFGDGGAAGEALVSRGISLPARLVAGLFRFPTAGHHPLHVSFEENNGIERWTRDFSGQLFSSHLSKERGHLVERFGPFRFSFDLTPRGNGLSMEIRKWSLFGLRLPLPLAPRSTAYEWSEDGRFHFDVSIGLLFVGLIVHYRGWLGQTASCDATPAPRHQPVPADSAES
;
A
#
# COMPACT_ATOMS: atom_id res chain seq x y z
N MET A 1 -39.82 -31.48 -35.44
CA MET A 1 -40.56 -30.24 -35.16
C MET A 1 -40.22 -29.79 -33.75
N LEU A 2 -39.25 -28.89 -33.61
CA LEU A 2 -38.86 -28.27 -32.35
C LEU A 2 -39.02 -26.76 -32.56
N VAL A 3 -39.92 -26.18 -31.78
CA VAL A 3 -40.36 -24.79 -31.89
C VAL A 3 -39.22 -23.88 -31.44
N ALA A 4 -38.73 -23.07 -32.37
CA ALA A 4 -37.84 -21.96 -32.09
C ALA A 4 -38.64 -20.89 -31.32
N ASN A 5 -38.28 -20.66 -30.05
CA ASN A 5 -38.79 -19.53 -29.30
C ASN A 5 -37.98 -18.29 -29.70
N ALA A 6 -38.50 -17.55 -30.68
CA ALA A 6 -38.07 -16.21 -30.99
C ALA A 6 -38.31 -15.34 -29.74
N ARG A 7 -37.22 -14.89 -29.10
CA ARG A 7 -37.28 -13.81 -28.12
C ARG A 7 -37.75 -12.56 -28.86
N THR A 8 -39.02 -12.20 -28.65
CA THR A 8 -39.57 -10.90 -28.99
C THR A 8 -38.76 -9.83 -28.28
N SER A 9 -38.16 -8.92 -29.05
CA SER A 9 -37.50 -7.71 -28.58
C SER A 9 -38.54 -6.73 -27.99
N GLY A 10 -38.91 -6.94 -26.73
CA GLY A 10 -39.43 -5.87 -25.90
C GLY A 10 -38.25 -5.08 -25.35
N SER A 11 -38.08 -3.84 -25.78
CA SER A 11 -37.04 -2.96 -25.24
C SER A 11 -37.43 -2.56 -23.81
N ASP A 12 -36.89 -3.25 -22.82
CA ASP A 12 -36.88 -2.69 -21.47
C ASP A 12 -36.26 -1.29 -21.54
N PRO A 13 -36.84 -0.28 -20.87
CA PRO A 13 -36.29 1.06 -20.87
C PRO A 13 -34.86 1.00 -20.32
N LEU A 14 -33.92 1.60 -21.04
CA LEU A 14 -32.51 1.62 -20.66
C LEU A 14 -32.36 2.13 -19.23
N LYS A 15 -31.67 1.35 -18.37
CA LYS A 15 -31.38 1.76 -16.99
C LYS A 15 -30.59 3.07 -17.02
N LYS A 16 -31.05 4.07 -16.26
CA LYS A 16 -30.42 5.39 -16.17
C LYS A 16 -29.25 5.37 -15.19
N VAL A 17 -28.10 5.92 -15.58
CA VAL A 17 -26.92 6.04 -14.71
C VAL A 17 -26.51 7.49 -14.60
N LEU A 18 -26.53 8.05 -13.38
CA LEU A 18 -26.07 9.42 -13.11
C LEU A 18 -24.59 9.43 -12.79
N VAL A 19 -23.77 10.09 -13.61
CA VAL A 19 -22.32 10.17 -13.39
C VAL A 19 -21.95 11.58 -12.94
N LEU A 20 -21.68 11.75 -11.63
CA LEU A 20 -21.17 13.02 -11.09
C LEU A 20 -19.71 13.20 -11.50
N GLY A 21 -19.36 14.41 -11.94
CA GLY A 21 -18.06 14.66 -12.57
C GLY A 21 -17.97 13.99 -13.95
N GLY A 22 -19.12 13.72 -14.59
CA GLY A 22 -19.25 12.90 -15.80
C GLY A 22 -18.51 13.42 -17.03
N TYR A 23 -18.08 14.68 -17.06
CA TYR A 23 -17.24 15.24 -18.14
C TYR A 23 -15.78 15.47 -17.72
N GLY A 24 -15.41 15.07 -16.51
CA GLY A 24 -14.03 15.13 -16.00
C GLY A 24 -13.11 14.07 -16.60
N GLY A 25 -11.88 13.99 -16.07
CA GLY A 25 -10.87 13.03 -16.54
C GLY A 25 -11.38 11.58 -16.52
N PHE A 26 -11.73 11.06 -15.34
CA PHE A 26 -12.29 9.72 -15.21
C PHE A 26 -13.76 9.66 -15.62
N GLY A 27 -14.59 10.61 -15.17
CA GLY A 27 -16.03 10.60 -15.46
C GLY A 27 -16.38 10.57 -16.95
N SER A 28 -15.62 11.23 -17.83
CA SER A 28 -15.89 11.22 -19.27
C SER A 28 -15.62 9.87 -19.94
N ARG A 29 -14.66 9.11 -19.40
CA ARG A 29 -14.31 7.76 -19.84
C ARG A 29 -15.37 6.77 -19.39
N LEU A 30 -15.73 6.87 -18.11
CA LEU A 30 -16.81 6.08 -17.55
C LEU A 30 -18.14 6.33 -18.27
N SER A 31 -18.47 7.60 -18.55
CA SER A 31 -19.69 7.95 -19.29
C SER A 31 -19.70 7.35 -20.70
N ARG A 32 -18.56 7.38 -21.41
CA ARG A 32 -18.41 6.72 -22.73
C ARG A 32 -18.63 5.21 -22.63
N ARG A 33 -18.02 4.57 -21.64
CA ARG A 33 -18.10 3.12 -21.43
C ARG A 33 -19.51 2.65 -21.08
N LEU A 34 -20.17 3.31 -20.14
CA LEU A 34 -21.54 2.99 -19.76
C LEU A 34 -22.52 3.22 -20.92
N SER A 35 -22.35 4.31 -21.66
CA SER A 35 -23.15 4.58 -22.86
C SER A 35 -22.94 3.48 -23.93
N GLY A 36 -21.70 3.02 -24.12
CA GLY A 36 -21.36 1.89 -25.00
C GLY A 36 -21.93 0.54 -24.54
N ASP A 37 -22.13 0.36 -23.22
CA ASP A 37 -22.82 -0.80 -22.63
C ASP A 37 -24.34 -0.74 -22.77
N GLY A 38 -24.88 0.34 -23.34
CA GLY A 38 -26.32 0.54 -23.53
C GLY A 38 -27.02 1.26 -22.38
N PHE A 39 -26.32 1.82 -21.40
CA PHE A 39 -26.97 2.61 -20.35
C PHE A 39 -27.44 3.98 -20.86
N HIS A 40 -28.53 4.49 -20.28
CA HIS A 40 -28.89 5.90 -20.46
C HIS A 40 -28.08 6.76 -19.49
N VAL A 41 -27.07 7.46 -19.99
CA VAL A 41 -26.11 8.17 -19.13
C VAL A 41 -26.54 9.62 -18.88
N LEU A 42 -26.72 9.98 -17.61
CA LEU A 42 -26.89 11.37 -17.19
C LEU A 42 -25.51 11.92 -16.83
N VAL A 43 -24.89 12.64 -17.77
CA VAL A 43 -23.57 13.25 -17.58
C VAL A 43 -23.76 14.48 -16.70
N ALA A 44 -23.23 14.46 -15.47
CA ALA A 44 -23.52 15.51 -14.49
C ALA A 44 -22.27 16.20 -13.94
N GLY A 45 -22.36 17.51 -13.72
CA GLY A 45 -21.35 18.29 -13.01
C GLY A 45 -21.65 19.79 -12.98
N ARG A 46 -20.76 20.57 -12.35
CA ARG A 46 -21.00 22.00 -12.06
C ARG A 46 -21.17 22.87 -13.31
N ASN A 47 -20.58 22.48 -14.44
CA ASN A 47 -20.68 23.15 -15.73
C ASN A 47 -21.64 22.36 -16.64
N GLY A 48 -22.88 22.85 -16.76
CA GLY A 48 -23.92 22.23 -17.58
C GLY A 48 -23.58 22.19 -19.07
N GLU A 49 -22.99 23.25 -19.61
CA GLU A 49 -22.60 23.30 -21.04
C GLU A 49 -21.56 22.22 -21.39
N ALA A 50 -20.57 22.01 -20.52
CA ALA A 50 -19.57 20.96 -20.69
C ALA A 50 -20.19 19.56 -20.59
N ALA A 51 -21.16 19.38 -19.69
CA ALA A 51 -21.91 18.13 -19.55
C ALA A 51 -22.73 17.82 -20.82
N GLU A 52 -23.48 18.80 -21.33
CA GLU A 52 -24.25 18.68 -22.57
C GLU A 52 -23.36 18.48 -23.79
N ALA A 53 -22.21 19.15 -23.87
CA ALA A 53 -21.25 19.00 -24.96
C ALA A 53 -20.67 17.58 -25.03
N LEU A 54 -20.46 16.92 -23.88
CA LEU A 54 -20.08 15.51 -23.87
C LEU A 54 -21.28 14.61 -24.20
N ALA A 55 -22.43 14.84 -23.57
CA ALA A 55 -23.63 14.02 -23.77
C ALA A 55 -24.05 13.95 -25.25
N ARG A 56 -23.96 15.06 -26.00
CA ARG A 56 -24.24 15.11 -27.45
C ARG A 56 -23.35 14.19 -28.30
N LYS A 57 -22.21 13.72 -27.77
CA LYS A 57 -21.29 12.81 -28.47
C LYS A 57 -21.52 11.35 -28.12
N LEU A 58 -22.43 11.06 -27.19
CA LEU A 58 -22.69 9.73 -26.68
C LEU A 58 -24.07 9.26 -27.13
N PRO A 59 -24.24 7.97 -27.46
CA PRO A 59 -25.57 7.42 -27.60
C PRO A 59 -26.30 7.43 -26.26
N ASN A 60 -27.58 7.79 -26.26
CA ASN A 60 -28.46 7.73 -25.09
C ASN A 60 -27.91 8.48 -23.87
N ALA A 61 -27.50 9.74 -24.02
CA ALA A 61 -27.02 10.55 -22.90
C ALA A 61 -27.63 11.95 -22.88
N ILE A 62 -27.79 12.50 -21.68
CA ILE A 62 -28.16 13.91 -21.46
C ILE A 62 -27.19 14.58 -20.49
N GLY A 63 -26.95 15.87 -20.69
CA GLY A 63 -26.11 16.68 -19.80
C GLY A 63 -26.95 17.33 -18.71
N LEU A 64 -26.45 17.32 -17.47
CA LEU A 64 -27.11 17.95 -16.32
C LEU A 64 -26.13 18.84 -15.55
N ARG A 65 -26.61 20.00 -15.11
CA ARG A 65 -25.90 20.84 -14.15
C ARG A 65 -26.19 20.35 -12.74
N VAL A 66 -25.20 19.73 -12.10
CA VAL A 66 -25.31 19.20 -10.73
C VAL A 66 -24.04 19.51 -9.97
N ASP A 67 -24.17 20.11 -8.79
CA ASP A 67 -23.06 20.25 -7.86
C ASP A 67 -23.11 19.13 -6.82
N ARG A 68 -22.06 18.31 -6.73
CA ARG A 68 -21.96 17.21 -5.75
C ARG A 68 -22.07 17.69 -4.29
N HIS A 69 -21.76 18.97 -4.05
CA HIS A 69 -21.83 19.56 -2.71
C HIS A 69 -23.18 20.21 -2.42
N GLY A 70 -24.04 20.37 -3.44
CA GLY A 70 -25.39 20.89 -3.31
C GLY A 70 -26.38 19.82 -2.84
N ASP A 71 -27.67 20.18 -2.88
CA ASP A 71 -28.75 19.26 -2.59
C ASP A 71 -28.97 18.29 -3.77
N MET A 72 -28.97 17.00 -3.46
CA MET A 72 -29.17 15.93 -4.44
C MET A 72 -30.64 15.48 -4.50
N ALA A 73 -31.48 15.82 -3.52
CA ALA A 73 -32.85 15.31 -3.41
C ALA A 73 -33.67 15.58 -4.68
N ASP A 74 -33.69 16.82 -5.15
CA ASP A 74 -34.43 17.22 -6.36
C ASP A 74 -33.94 16.50 -7.62
N VAL A 75 -32.62 16.39 -7.78
CA VAL A 75 -32.01 15.72 -8.95
C VAL A 75 -32.39 14.24 -8.96
N LEU A 76 -32.31 13.57 -7.80
CA LEU A 76 -32.63 12.16 -7.67
C LEU A 76 -34.13 11.90 -7.86
N ALA A 77 -34.99 12.76 -7.31
CA ALA A 77 -36.44 12.67 -7.47
C ALA A 77 -36.88 12.87 -8.93
N ASN A 78 -36.30 13.85 -9.63
CA ASN A 78 -36.68 14.17 -11.01
C ASN A 78 -36.19 13.13 -12.04
N HIS A 79 -35.00 12.57 -11.84
CA HIS A 79 -34.40 11.68 -12.83
C HIS A 79 -34.54 10.19 -12.51
N GLN A 80 -34.66 9.85 -11.23
CA GLN A 80 -34.72 8.47 -10.70
C GLN A 80 -33.69 7.54 -11.37
N PRO A 81 -32.38 7.85 -11.27
CA PRO A 81 -31.36 6.96 -11.81
C PRO A 81 -31.37 5.61 -11.08
N PHE A 82 -31.03 4.54 -11.80
CA PHE A 82 -30.81 3.22 -11.22
C PHE A 82 -29.60 3.22 -10.26
N VAL A 83 -28.54 3.92 -10.66
CA VAL A 83 -27.33 4.10 -9.86
C VAL A 83 -26.72 5.48 -10.07
N VAL A 84 -26.20 6.06 -9.00
CA VAL A 84 -25.33 7.24 -9.03
C VAL A 84 -23.88 6.79 -8.93
N ILE A 85 -23.05 7.25 -9.86
CA ILE A 85 -21.61 7.05 -9.81
C ILE A 85 -20.89 8.36 -9.55
N ASP A 86 -20.25 8.50 -8.39
CA ASP A 86 -19.46 9.67 -8.01
C ASP A 86 -18.02 9.53 -8.52
N ALA A 87 -17.73 10.20 -9.64
CA ALA A 87 -16.38 10.35 -10.18
C ALA A 87 -15.82 11.77 -9.92
N ALA A 88 -16.45 12.56 -9.04
CA ALA A 88 -16.18 13.98 -8.85
C ALA A 88 -15.25 14.27 -7.67
N GLY A 89 -14.05 13.68 -7.64
CA GLY A 89 -13.07 13.90 -6.56
C GLY A 89 -12.51 15.34 -6.46
N PRO A 90 -11.65 15.62 -5.46
CA PRO A 90 -11.06 14.66 -4.51
C PRO A 90 -12.06 14.17 -3.44
N PHE A 91 -11.74 13.05 -2.80
CA PHE A 91 -12.55 12.46 -1.71
C PHE A 91 -11.93 12.69 -0.33
N GLN A 92 -10.69 13.20 -0.28
CA GLN A 92 -9.99 13.50 0.96
C GLN A 92 -10.72 14.62 1.72
N ASN A 93 -11.03 14.36 3.00
CA ASN A 93 -11.90 15.20 3.86
C ASN A 93 -13.36 15.33 3.38
N GLY A 94 -13.81 14.45 2.47
CA GLY A 94 -15.21 14.39 2.04
C GLY A 94 -16.11 13.71 3.06
N ASP A 95 -17.41 13.94 2.95
CA ASP A 95 -18.44 13.23 3.71
C ASP A 95 -19.29 12.33 2.79
N HIS A 96 -20.03 11.41 3.40
CA HIS A 96 -20.91 10.49 2.65
C HIS A 96 -22.25 11.10 2.24
N ARG A 97 -22.33 12.42 1.95
CA ARG A 97 -23.62 13.09 1.68
C ARG A 97 -24.36 12.53 0.47
N VAL A 98 -23.65 12.25 -0.62
CA VAL A 98 -24.28 11.74 -1.86
C VAL A 98 -24.79 10.33 -1.62
N ALA A 99 -23.99 9.47 -0.96
CA ALA A 99 -24.42 8.13 -0.57
C ALA A 99 -25.67 8.16 0.32
N ARG A 100 -25.72 9.04 1.33
CA ARG A 100 -26.91 9.23 2.18
C ARG A 100 -28.13 9.68 1.40
N ALA A 101 -27.97 10.62 0.45
CA ALA A 101 -29.06 11.05 -0.42
C ALA A 101 -29.56 9.90 -1.32
N CYS A 102 -28.66 9.04 -1.81
CA CYS A 102 -29.02 7.86 -2.57
C CYS A 102 -29.81 6.85 -1.72
N ILE A 103 -29.39 6.59 -0.48
CA ILE A 103 -30.11 5.73 0.47
C ILE A 103 -31.53 6.27 0.71
N ALA A 104 -31.66 7.57 0.99
CA ALA A 104 -32.97 8.20 1.21
C ALA A 104 -33.89 8.13 -0.01
N ALA A 105 -33.31 8.14 -1.22
CA ALA A 105 -34.05 8.04 -2.48
C ALA A 105 -34.26 6.60 -2.98
N GLY A 106 -33.74 5.58 -2.29
CA GLY A 106 -33.80 4.18 -2.75
C GLY A 106 -32.99 3.91 -4.02
N ILE A 107 -31.86 4.61 -4.19
CA ILE A 107 -30.98 4.53 -5.37
C ILE A 107 -29.62 3.93 -4.99
N HIS A 108 -29.05 3.10 -5.88
CA HIS A 108 -27.71 2.55 -5.68
C HIS A 108 -26.62 3.61 -5.83
N TYR A 109 -25.48 3.41 -5.16
CA TYR A 109 -24.36 4.34 -5.20
C TYR A 109 -23.04 3.61 -5.42
N ILE A 110 -22.18 4.19 -6.26
CA ILE A 110 -20.79 3.77 -6.46
C ILE A 110 -19.92 5.02 -6.46
N ASP A 111 -18.74 5.01 -5.85
CA ASP A 111 -17.74 6.06 -6.03
C ASP A 111 -16.38 5.51 -6.48
N LEU A 112 -15.55 6.40 -7.04
CA LEU A 112 -14.18 6.10 -7.47
C LEU A 112 -13.14 6.54 -6.42
N ALA A 113 -13.50 6.56 -5.12
CA ALA A 113 -12.64 7.12 -4.09
C ALA A 113 -11.36 6.31 -3.86
N ASP A 114 -10.25 7.03 -3.70
CA ASP A 114 -8.96 6.50 -3.27
C ASP A 114 -8.55 7.04 -1.88
N ALA A 115 -9.48 7.73 -1.20
CA ALA A 115 -9.24 8.32 0.11
C ALA A 115 -9.49 7.27 1.20
N ARG A 116 -8.43 6.91 1.92
CA ARG A 116 -8.44 5.89 2.99
C ARG A 116 -9.58 6.08 3.99
N ASP A 117 -9.67 7.25 4.63
CA ASP A 117 -10.70 7.52 5.64
C ASP A 117 -12.12 7.51 5.06
N PHE A 118 -12.29 8.00 3.83
CA PHE A 118 -13.59 8.01 3.16
C PHE A 118 -14.07 6.59 2.90
N VAL A 119 -13.24 5.77 2.25
CA VAL A 119 -13.58 4.37 1.93
C VAL A 119 -13.74 3.55 3.22
N GLY A 120 -12.84 3.70 4.18
CA GLY A 120 -12.86 2.93 5.44
C GLY A 120 -14.07 3.23 6.34
N THR A 121 -14.77 4.36 6.14
CA THR A 121 -15.94 4.73 6.94
C THR A 121 -17.28 4.46 6.25
N ILE A 122 -17.30 3.95 5.02
CA ILE A 122 -18.54 3.71 4.27
C ILE A 122 -19.47 2.71 4.96
N GLY A 123 -18.90 1.73 5.67
CA GLY A 123 -19.66 0.71 6.42
C GLY A 123 -20.56 1.28 7.51
N ALA A 124 -20.33 2.52 7.95
CA ALA A 124 -21.24 3.21 8.88
C ALA A 124 -22.65 3.44 8.30
N LEU A 125 -22.83 3.27 6.99
CA LEU A 125 -24.12 3.38 6.31
C LEU A 125 -24.80 2.03 6.04
N ASP A 126 -24.21 0.91 6.48
CA ASP A 126 -24.63 -0.43 6.05
C ASP A 126 -26.07 -0.77 6.45
N ASP A 127 -26.43 -0.54 7.71
CA ASP A 127 -27.78 -0.81 8.20
C ASP A 127 -28.84 0.02 7.46
N ALA A 128 -28.58 1.31 7.25
CA ALA A 128 -29.48 2.20 6.52
C ALA A 128 -29.63 1.77 5.05
N ALA A 129 -28.54 1.36 4.41
CA ALA A 129 -28.55 0.87 3.03
C ALA A 129 -29.31 -0.47 2.89
N LYS A 130 -29.15 -1.39 3.86
CA LYS A 130 -29.92 -2.64 3.91
C LYS A 130 -31.41 -2.39 4.09
N MET A 131 -31.79 -1.48 5.00
CA MET A 131 -33.18 -1.11 5.22
C MET A 131 -33.84 -0.50 3.97
N ALA A 132 -33.08 0.31 3.23
CA ALA A 132 -33.54 0.89 1.96
C ALA A 132 -33.47 -0.08 0.77
N GLY A 133 -32.91 -1.28 0.95
CA GLY A 133 -32.78 -2.28 -0.13
C GLY A 133 -31.77 -1.90 -1.22
N VAL A 134 -30.80 -1.04 -0.92
CA VAL A 134 -29.84 -0.52 -1.91
C VAL A 134 -28.40 -0.94 -1.62
N CYS A 135 -27.61 -1.05 -2.68
CA CYS A 135 -26.17 -1.26 -2.62
C CYS A 135 -25.40 0.08 -2.69
N ILE A 136 -24.51 0.31 -1.73
CA ILE A 136 -23.69 1.53 -1.59
C ILE A 136 -22.21 1.10 -1.55
N LEU A 137 -21.47 1.40 -2.62
CA LEU A 137 -20.10 0.90 -2.80
C LEU A 137 -19.09 2.04 -2.86
N SER A 138 -18.06 1.95 -2.03
CA SER A 138 -16.96 2.92 -2.04
C SER A 138 -15.65 2.32 -2.53
N GLY A 139 -14.87 3.09 -3.29
CA GLY A 139 -13.57 2.68 -3.77
C GLY A 139 -13.57 1.80 -5.03
N ALA A 140 -14.49 2.02 -5.95
CA ALA A 140 -14.55 1.34 -7.25
C ALA A 140 -13.50 1.88 -8.25
N SER A 141 -12.23 1.86 -7.86
CA SER A 141 -11.09 2.40 -8.61
C SER A 141 -9.91 1.41 -8.69
N SER A 142 -8.78 1.82 -9.27
CA SER A 142 -7.57 0.98 -9.34
C SER A 142 -7.11 0.52 -7.95
N VAL A 143 -7.30 1.40 -6.96
CA VAL A 143 -7.16 1.13 -5.54
C VAL A 143 -8.47 1.59 -4.87
N PRO A 144 -9.14 0.76 -4.05
CA PRO A 144 -8.78 -0.61 -3.67
C PRO A 144 -9.31 -1.72 -4.58
N ALA A 145 -10.22 -1.48 -5.53
CA ALA A 145 -10.93 -2.59 -6.20
C ALA A 145 -10.03 -3.48 -7.08
N LEU A 146 -9.30 -2.92 -8.05
CA LEU A 146 -8.41 -3.72 -8.92
C LEU A 146 -7.22 -4.31 -8.15
N SER A 147 -6.62 -3.52 -7.24
CA SER A 147 -5.53 -3.99 -6.40
C SER A 147 -5.91 -5.18 -5.56
N SER A 148 -7.08 -5.13 -4.93
CA SER A 148 -7.56 -6.23 -4.08
C SER A 148 -7.91 -7.47 -4.89
N ALA A 149 -8.55 -7.32 -6.05
CA ALA A 149 -8.80 -8.43 -6.97
C ALA A 149 -7.51 -9.13 -7.41
N ALA A 150 -6.46 -8.35 -7.71
CA ALA A 150 -5.15 -8.88 -8.06
C ALA A 150 -4.42 -9.51 -6.86
N VAL A 151 -4.56 -8.95 -5.65
CA VAL A 151 -4.00 -9.55 -4.44
C VAL A 151 -4.69 -10.87 -4.11
N ALA A 152 -6.01 -10.97 -4.26
CA ALA A 152 -6.76 -12.20 -4.06
C ALA A 152 -6.28 -13.32 -5.00
N ASP A 153 -6.13 -13.02 -6.30
CA ASP A 153 -5.56 -13.95 -7.31
C ASP A 153 -4.14 -14.40 -6.94
N LEU A 154 -3.28 -13.47 -6.49
CA LEU A 154 -1.91 -13.79 -6.09
C LEU A 154 -1.82 -14.55 -4.77
N ALA A 155 -2.71 -14.29 -3.82
CA ALA A 155 -2.72 -14.92 -2.50
C ALA A 155 -3.38 -16.31 -2.52
N ASP A 156 -4.02 -16.72 -3.62
CA ASP A 156 -4.72 -17.99 -3.72
C ASP A 156 -3.84 -19.19 -3.32
N GLY A 157 -4.35 -20.02 -2.41
CA GLY A 157 -3.63 -21.18 -1.85
C GLY A 157 -2.51 -20.85 -0.85
N MET A 158 -2.26 -19.58 -0.52
CA MET A 158 -1.34 -19.22 0.57
C MET A 158 -2.02 -19.39 1.93
N SER A 159 -1.38 -20.12 2.85
CA SER A 159 -1.85 -20.25 4.24
C SER A 159 -1.57 -19.00 5.08
N GLU A 160 -0.56 -18.22 4.68
CA GLU A 160 -0.18 -16.98 5.35
C GLU A 160 0.47 -16.04 4.33
N VAL A 161 0.02 -14.79 4.30
CA VAL A 161 0.67 -13.71 3.54
C VAL A 161 1.49 -12.86 4.50
N ARG A 162 2.75 -12.60 4.16
CA ARG A 162 3.70 -11.84 4.97
C ARG A 162 3.77 -10.37 4.55
N SER A 163 3.80 -10.11 3.25
CA SER A 163 3.87 -8.75 2.73
C SER A 163 3.20 -8.60 1.37
N ILE A 164 2.64 -7.42 1.15
CA ILE A 164 2.07 -6.96 -0.11
C ILE A 164 2.73 -5.63 -0.45
N GLU A 165 3.54 -5.63 -1.51
CA GLU A 165 4.09 -4.40 -2.08
C GLU A 165 3.37 -4.05 -3.38
N MET A 166 2.86 -2.83 -3.45
CA MET A 166 2.14 -2.33 -4.62
C MET A 166 2.77 -1.04 -5.13
N ALA A 167 2.78 -0.86 -6.44
CA ALA A 167 3.21 0.39 -7.03
C ALA A 167 2.49 0.74 -8.34
N ILE A 168 2.19 2.03 -8.52
CA ILE A 168 1.69 2.60 -9.78
C ILE A 168 2.68 3.62 -10.32
N GLY A 169 3.05 3.43 -11.59
CA GLY A 169 3.78 4.39 -12.41
C GLY A 169 2.84 5.02 -13.43
N ALA A 170 2.37 6.23 -13.18
CA ALA A 170 1.49 6.94 -14.10
C ALA A 170 2.28 7.56 -15.27
N SER A 171 1.72 7.52 -16.47
CA SER A 171 2.29 8.26 -17.62
C SER A 171 2.11 9.77 -17.45
N ASN A 172 3.00 10.60 -18.01
CA ASN A 172 2.84 12.05 -17.92
C ASN A 172 1.81 12.61 -18.92
N ARG A 173 1.56 11.88 -20.03
CA ARG A 173 0.50 12.22 -21.01
C ARG A 173 -0.90 11.92 -20.50
N ALA A 174 -1.02 10.90 -19.65
CA ALA A 174 -2.16 10.74 -18.77
C ALA A 174 -2.15 11.89 -17.77
N THR A 175 -2.72 13.03 -18.13
CA THR A 175 -2.83 14.17 -17.21
C THR A 175 -3.54 13.71 -15.94
N ALA A 176 -2.80 13.64 -14.83
CA ALA A 176 -3.40 13.51 -13.51
C ALA A 176 -4.31 14.74 -13.35
N GLY A 177 -5.63 14.51 -13.34
CA GLY A 177 -6.59 15.60 -13.19
C GLY A 177 -6.34 16.35 -11.88
N ALA A 178 -6.82 17.59 -11.79
CA ALA A 178 -6.66 18.42 -10.59
C ALA A 178 -7.06 17.72 -9.28
N SER A 179 -8.02 16.79 -9.36
CA SER A 179 -8.42 15.91 -8.25
C SER A 179 -7.28 15.01 -7.76
N VAL A 180 -6.59 14.29 -8.65
CA VAL A 180 -5.50 13.36 -8.28
C VAL A 180 -4.31 14.13 -7.71
N ALA A 181 -3.97 15.28 -8.29
CA ALA A 181 -2.92 16.16 -7.76
C ALA A 181 -3.30 16.66 -6.34
N SER A 182 -4.54 17.09 -6.14
CA SER A 182 -5.05 17.54 -4.84
C SER A 182 -5.07 16.40 -3.80
N ALA A 183 -5.41 15.18 -4.23
CA ALA A 183 -5.35 13.97 -3.41
C ALA A 183 -3.93 13.69 -2.94
N ILE A 184 -2.95 13.67 -3.85
CA ILE A 184 -1.53 13.48 -3.51
C ILE A 184 -1.07 14.54 -2.51
N LEU A 185 -1.31 15.82 -2.80
CA LEU A 185 -0.88 16.93 -1.93
C LEU A 185 -1.53 16.90 -0.54
N SER A 186 -2.61 16.15 -0.35
CA SER A 186 -3.30 16.03 0.94
C SER A 186 -2.47 15.33 2.01
N TYR A 187 -1.60 14.39 1.60
CA TYR A 187 -0.82 13.54 2.51
C TYR A 187 0.71 13.70 2.35
N VAL A 188 1.19 14.45 1.35
CA VAL A 188 2.63 14.71 1.19
C VAL A 188 3.20 15.37 2.47
N GLY A 189 4.20 14.72 3.07
CA GLY A 189 4.85 15.15 4.31
C GLY A 189 4.05 14.91 5.59
N LYS A 190 2.86 14.32 5.51
CA LYS A 190 2.04 13.96 6.67
C LYS A 190 2.28 12.52 7.11
N PRO A 191 1.95 12.14 8.36
CA PRO A 191 1.96 10.76 8.80
C PRO A 191 1.00 9.89 7.98
N VAL A 192 1.44 8.68 7.63
CA VAL A 192 0.66 7.63 6.96
C VAL A 192 0.79 6.37 7.78
N ARG A 193 -0.32 5.87 8.32
CA ARG A 193 -0.31 4.71 9.22
C ARG A 193 -0.12 3.41 8.44
N LEU A 194 0.87 2.61 8.78
CA LEU A 194 1.22 1.36 8.09
C LEU A 194 1.30 0.20 9.08
N TRP A 195 0.78 -0.96 8.71
CA TRP A 195 1.03 -2.20 9.43
C TRP A 195 2.35 -2.80 8.95
N ARG A 196 3.39 -2.81 9.81
CA ARG A 196 4.73 -3.33 9.51
C ARG A 196 5.39 -3.84 10.78
N GLY A 197 6.20 -4.88 10.68
CA GLY A 197 6.82 -5.49 11.85
C GLY A 197 5.81 -6.10 12.81
N LYS A 198 4.63 -6.52 12.32
CA LYS A 198 3.48 -6.92 13.16
C LYS A 198 2.99 -5.86 14.16
N ARG A 199 3.17 -4.57 13.85
CA ARG A 199 2.60 -3.45 14.63
C ARG A 199 2.23 -2.27 13.72
N TRP A 200 1.34 -1.41 14.21
CA TRP A 200 1.05 -0.14 13.56
C TRP A 200 2.21 0.84 13.77
N GLN A 201 2.68 1.45 12.69
CA GLN A 201 3.77 2.44 12.69
C GLN A 201 3.44 3.56 11.69
N ASP A 202 3.99 4.75 11.92
CA ASP A 202 3.82 5.87 10.98
C ASP A 202 4.95 5.91 9.95
N GLY A 203 4.55 5.89 8.68
CA GLY A 203 5.37 6.36 7.56
C GLY A 203 5.14 7.85 7.29
N THR A 204 5.97 8.44 6.43
CA THR A 204 5.76 9.83 5.97
C THR A 204 5.30 9.81 4.53
N GLY A 205 4.16 10.43 4.25
CA GLY A 205 3.60 10.52 2.91
C GLY A 205 4.59 11.14 1.93
N TRP A 206 4.71 10.50 0.76
CA TRP A 206 5.68 10.83 -0.28
C TRP A 206 7.16 10.60 0.08
N HIS A 207 7.46 9.86 1.16
CA HIS A 207 8.80 9.32 1.45
C HIS A 207 8.92 7.86 0.94
N MET A 208 9.80 7.05 1.53
CA MET A 208 10.05 5.65 1.14
C MET A 208 10.30 5.47 -0.37
N LEU A 209 11.12 6.37 -0.93
CA LEU A 209 11.45 6.40 -2.35
C LEU A 209 12.00 5.06 -2.82
N LYS A 210 11.43 4.53 -3.91
CA LYS A 210 11.85 3.27 -4.54
C LYS A 210 11.94 3.44 -6.05
N ARG A 211 13.01 2.93 -6.65
CA ARG A 211 13.09 2.77 -8.11
C ARG A 211 12.40 1.47 -8.48
N GLU A 212 11.17 1.58 -8.94
CA GLU A 212 10.35 0.42 -9.31
C GLU A 212 10.53 0.06 -10.78
N SER A 213 10.44 -1.23 -11.08
CA SER A 213 10.65 -1.77 -12.41
C SER A 213 9.47 -2.62 -12.86
N PHE A 214 8.85 -2.23 -13.97
CA PHE A 214 7.73 -2.95 -14.56
C PHE A 214 8.24 -3.73 -15.78
N MET A 215 8.03 -5.04 -15.77
CA MET A 215 8.54 -5.95 -16.78
C MET A 215 7.48 -6.99 -17.11
N ILE A 216 7.19 -7.14 -18.40
CA ILE A 216 6.41 -8.21 -18.99
C ILE A 216 7.25 -8.77 -20.13
N ALA A 217 7.26 -10.09 -20.30
CA ALA A 217 8.02 -10.73 -21.37
C ALA A 217 7.59 -10.15 -22.74
N GLY A 218 8.56 -9.84 -23.61
CA GLY A 218 8.31 -9.25 -24.92
C GLY A 218 7.94 -7.76 -24.92
N LYS A 219 7.86 -7.09 -23.76
CA LYS A 219 7.58 -5.64 -23.68
C LYS A 219 8.80 -4.85 -23.18
N PRO A 220 9.01 -3.59 -23.64
CA PRO A 220 10.11 -2.77 -23.16
C PRO A 220 9.95 -2.45 -21.67
N ARG A 221 11.01 -2.71 -20.89
CA ARG A 221 11.07 -2.44 -19.45
C ARG A 221 10.78 -0.97 -19.13
N LEU A 222 9.90 -0.75 -18.16
CA LEU A 222 9.65 0.59 -17.60
C LEU A 222 10.31 0.71 -16.22
N ARG A 223 10.88 1.88 -15.93
CA ARG A 223 11.43 2.22 -14.62
C ARG A 223 10.83 3.53 -14.16
N ARG A 224 10.41 3.60 -12.89
CA ARG A 224 9.81 4.80 -12.28
C ARG A 224 10.35 5.00 -10.87
N LEU A 225 10.47 6.26 -10.46
CA LEU A 225 10.73 6.61 -9.07
C LEU A 225 9.39 6.84 -8.39
N VAL A 226 9.04 5.96 -7.46
CA VAL A 226 7.76 5.96 -6.74
C VAL A 226 7.99 6.26 -5.26
N ALA A 227 6.98 6.82 -4.60
CA ALA A 227 7.00 7.21 -3.20
C ALA A 227 5.73 6.72 -2.48
N LEU A 228 5.78 6.63 -1.14
CA LEU A 228 4.64 6.22 -0.32
C LEU A 228 3.41 7.10 -0.60
N ALA A 229 2.28 6.46 -0.90
CA ALA A 229 1.01 7.11 -1.12
C ALA A 229 -0.04 6.50 -0.19
N ASP A 230 -0.88 7.34 0.41
CA ASP A 230 -1.91 6.89 1.35
C ASP A 230 -3.17 6.44 0.59
N VAL A 231 -3.57 5.18 0.80
CA VAL A 231 -4.66 4.49 0.09
C VAL A 231 -5.46 3.59 1.04
N PRO A 232 -6.70 3.20 0.71
CA PRO A 232 -7.54 2.34 1.54
C PRO A 232 -6.94 0.94 1.77
N ASP A 233 -6.17 0.44 0.80
CA ASP A 233 -5.53 -0.88 0.86
C ASP A 233 -4.62 -1.07 2.10
N HIS A 234 -4.12 0.02 2.69
CA HIS A 234 -3.33 -0.04 3.92
C HIS A 234 -4.10 -0.55 5.14
N ASP A 235 -5.43 -0.51 5.11
CA ASP A 235 -6.30 -1.11 6.12
C ASP A 235 -7.00 -2.35 5.54
N LEU A 236 -7.65 -2.20 4.38
CA LEU A 236 -8.51 -3.23 3.80
C LEU A 236 -7.76 -4.54 3.56
N LEU A 237 -6.53 -4.50 3.03
CA LEU A 237 -5.75 -5.71 2.77
C LEU A 237 -5.05 -6.24 4.03
N VAL A 238 -4.84 -5.40 5.05
CA VAL A 238 -4.30 -5.86 6.34
C VAL A 238 -5.35 -6.69 7.08
N GLU A 239 -6.61 -6.28 7.02
CA GLU A 239 -7.72 -6.96 7.69
C GLU A 239 -8.26 -8.14 6.87
N GLY A 240 -8.33 -8.01 5.55
CA GLY A 240 -8.96 -9.01 4.66
C GLY A 240 -8.07 -10.19 4.25
N ILE A 241 -6.74 -10.13 4.49
CA ILE A 241 -5.80 -11.17 4.01
C ILE A 241 -5.22 -12.00 5.17
N PRO A 242 -5.17 -13.35 5.05
CA PRO A 242 -4.56 -14.22 6.06
C PRO A 242 -3.13 -13.83 6.41
N GLY A 243 -2.82 -13.78 7.71
CA GLY A 243 -1.51 -13.41 8.22
C GLY A 243 -1.34 -11.94 8.61
N LYS A 244 -2.34 -11.08 8.35
CA LYS A 244 -2.27 -9.62 8.55
C LYS A 244 -0.98 -9.06 7.92
N PRO A 245 -0.83 -9.15 6.60
CA PRO A 245 0.43 -8.84 5.93
C PRO A 245 0.80 -7.36 6.06
N ALA A 246 2.09 -7.07 5.94
CA ALA A 246 2.52 -5.68 5.77
C ALA A 246 2.14 -5.16 4.38
N VAL A 247 1.40 -4.06 4.30
CA VAL A 247 0.91 -3.51 3.04
C VAL A 247 1.52 -2.14 2.76
N VAL A 248 2.24 -2.02 1.64
CA VAL A 248 2.84 -0.75 1.21
C VAL A 248 2.48 -0.43 -0.23
N PHE A 249 1.78 0.68 -0.45
CA PHE A 249 1.50 1.23 -1.77
C PHE A 249 2.41 2.42 -2.08
N ARG A 250 2.91 2.47 -3.32
CA ARG A 250 3.71 3.58 -3.82
C ARG A 250 3.19 4.11 -5.14
N ALA A 251 3.16 5.42 -5.29
CA ALA A 251 2.81 6.07 -6.55
C ALA A 251 3.95 6.95 -7.03
N GLY A 252 4.10 7.08 -8.34
CA GLY A 252 5.03 8.02 -8.93
C GLY A 252 4.65 8.36 -10.37
N PRO A 253 4.83 9.63 -10.77
CA PRO A 253 4.70 10.01 -12.17
C PRO A 253 5.87 9.47 -13.00
N GLU A 254 5.81 9.72 -14.31
CA GLU A 254 6.82 9.28 -15.25
C GLU A 254 8.21 9.86 -14.97
N PHE A 255 8.28 11.15 -14.63
CA PHE A 255 9.54 11.83 -14.43
C PHE A 255 10.00 11.81 -12.98
N ALA A 256 11.18 11.24 -12.74
CA ALA A 256 11.75 11.14 -11.40
C ALA A 256 11.93 12.48 -10.69
N PHE A 257 12.19 13.57 -11.42
CA PHE A 257 12.35 14.90 -10.80
C PHE A 257 11.04 15.40 -10.18
N GLN A 258 9.87 15.03 -10.70
CA GLN A 258 8.58 15.41 -10.11
C GLN A 258 8.41 14.73 -8.74
N THR A 259 8.73 13.43 -8.66
CA THR A 259 8.76 12.70 -7.38
C THR A 259 9.74 13.33 -6.40
N LEU A 260 10.96 13.65 -6.84
CA LEU A 260 11.98 14.27 -6.01
C LEU A 260 11.61 15.68 -5.55
N ALA A 261 10.98 16.49 -6.40
CA ALA A 261 10.54 17.83 -6.05
C ALA A 261 9.47 17.79 -4.94
N LEU A 262 8.47 16.90 -5.06
CA LEU A 262 7.48 16.69 -4.01
C LEU A 262 8.11 16.12 -2.73
N TRP A 263 9.10 15.24 -2.84
CA TRP A 263 9.86 14.74 -1.69
C TRP A 263 10.70 15.83 -1.01
N LEU A 264 11.24 16.80 -1.75
CA LEU A 264 11.92 17.94 -1.14
C LEU A 264 10.92 18.86 -0.43
N MET A 265 9.77 19.12 -1.05
CA MET A 265 8.71 19.94 -0.45
C MET A 265 8.05 19.28 0.77
N SER A 266 8.02 17.94 0.85
CA SER A 266 7.46 17.23 2.00
C SER A 266 8.20 17.55 3.30
N TRP A 267 9.51 17.82 3.24
CA TRP A 267 10.29 18.22 4.41
C TRP A 267 9.82 19.52 5.05
N ALA A 268 9.31 20.48 4.27
CA ALA A 268 8.73 21.70 4.84
C ALA A 268 7.49 21.41 5.69
N VAL A 269 6.73 20.36 5.35
CA VAL A 269 5.61 19.88 6.16
C VAL A 269 6.10 19.09 7.38
N VAL A 270 7.08 18.20 7.19
CA VAL A 270 7.68 17.41 8.28
C VAL A 270 8.31 18.30 9.35
N PHE A 271 8.98 19.39 8.96
CA PHE A 271 9.56 20.37 9.89
C PHE A 271 8.54 21.38 10.44
N GLY A 272 7.27 21.31 10.01
CA GLY A 272 6.20 22.18 10.49
C GLY A 272 6.22 23.61 9.94
N TRP A 273 7.00 23.90 8.88
CA TRP A 273 7.02 25.23 8.24
C TRP A 273 5.72 25.52 7.49
N VAL A 274 5.05 24.48 6.99
CA VAL A 274 3.75 24.55 6.32
C VAL A 274 2.87 23.39 6.77
N SER A 275 1.58 23.64 7.03
CA SER A 275 0.66 22.58 7.47
C SER A 275 0.17 21.62 6.37
N SER A 276 0.14 22.06 5.11
CA SER A 276 -0.29 21.24 3.96
C SER A 276 0.18 21.85 2.64
N LEU A 277 0.55 20.98 1.69
CA LEU A 277 0.90 21.40 0.33
C LEU A 277 -0.32 21.61 -0.58
N GLN A 278 -1.55 21.26 -0.14
CA GLN A 278 -2.76 21.41 -0.97
C GLN A 278 -2.99 22.85 -1.46
N LYS A 279 -2.61 23.86 -0.67
CA LYS A 279 -2.72 25.29 -1.04
C LYS A 279 -1.85 25.66 -2.25
N PHE A 280 -0.83 24.86 -2.57
CA PHE A 280 0.05 25.07 -3.72
C PHE A 280 -0.45 24.43 -5.01
N ASN A 281 -1.60 23.73 -5.00
CA ASN A 281 -2.17 23.07 -6.18
C ASN A 281 -2.31 24.03 -7.38
N ARG A 282 -2.69 25.29 -7.12
CA ARG A 282 -2.84 26.34 -8.16
C ARG A 282 -1.55 26.64 -8.95
N PHE A 283 -0.39 26.40 -8.36
CA PHE A 283 0.91 26.65 -9.00
C PHE A 283 1.48 25.39 -9.65
N LEU A 284 1.18 24.21 -9.09
CA LEU A 284 1.72 22.93 -9.57
C LEU A 284 1.02 22.42 -10.84
N LEU A 285 -0.28 22.67 -11.00
CA LEU A 285 -1.03 22.20 -12.17
C LEU A 285 -0.53 22.80 -13.50
N PRO A 286 -0.26 24.11 -13.63
CA PRO A 286 0.33 24.68 -14.84
C PRO A 286 1.71 24.08 -15.17
N LEU A 287 2.55 23.89 -14.15
CA LEU A 287 3.89 23.30 -14.30
C LEU A 287 3.82 21.84 -14.77
N GLN A 288 2.85 21.08 -14.27
CA GLN A 288 2.60 19.72 -14.74
C GLN A 288 2.17 19.72 -16.21
N GLY A 289 1.29 20.65 -16.60
CA GLY A 289 0.84 20.84 -17.98
C GLY A 289 1.98 21.10 -18.98
N LEU A 290 3.01 21.85 -18.59
CA LEU A 290 4.20 22.09 -19.42
C LEU A 290 4.95 20.78 -19.73
N THR A 291 5.00 19.87 -18.77
CA THR A 291 5.72 18.59 -18.92
C THR A 291 4.88 17.50 -19.55
N ALA A 292 3.55 17.64 -19.57
CA ALA A 292 2.62 16.61 -20.05
C ALA A 292 2.89 16.18 -21.49
N ARG A 293 3.35 17.10 -22.35
CA ARG A 293 3.70 16.80 -23.76
C ARG A 293 5.02 16.08 -23.95
N LEU A 294 5.92 16.12 -22.96
CA LEU A 294 7.26 15.54 -23.02
C LEU A 294 7.32 14.07 -22.57
N GLY A 295 6.24 13.53 -21.99
CA GLY A 295 6.18 12.15 -21.49
C GLY A 295 5.72 11.12 -22.54
N THR A 296 5.70 9.85 -22.14
CA THR A 296 5.11 8.75 -22.89
C THR A 296 3.63 8.58 -22.55
N ALA A 297 2.95 7.69 -23.27
CA ALA A 297 1.58 7.27 -22.99
C ALA A 297 1.52 5.94 -22.22
N ARG A 298 2.63 5.51 -21.61
CA ARG A 298 2.75 4.21 -20.94
C ARG A 298 2.59 4.35 -19.43
N SER A 299 1.57 3.70 -18.89
CA SER A 299 1.35 3.59 -17.45
C SER A 299 1.55 2.13 -17.02
N ALA A 300 1.90 1.91 -15.77
CA ALA A 300 2.12 0.56 -15.26
C ALA A 300 1.70 0.43 -13.80
N MET A 301 1.28 -0.78 -13.44
CA MET A 301 0.96 -1.16 -12.08
C MET A 301 1.67 -2.48 -11.77
N VAL A 302 2.10 -2.64 -10.53
CA VAL A 302 2.69 -3.90 -10.07
C VAL A 302 2.27 -4.19 -8.65
N ILE A 303 2.01 -5.46 -8.38
CA ILE A 303 1.66 -5.98 -7.07
C ILE A 303 2.52 -7.22 -6.84
N GLU A 304 3.19 -7.28 -5.70
CA GLU A 304 3.99 -8.41 -5.26
C GLU A 304 3.48 -8.90 -3.92
N VAL A 305 3.05 -10.16 -3.89
CA VAL A 305 2.57 -10.86 -2.70
C VAL A 305 3.61 -11.91 -2.32
N LYS A 306 4.07 -11.84 -1.08
CA LYS A 306 5.00 -12.82 -0.48
C LYS A 306 4.27 -13.56 0.63
N GLY A 307 4.23 -14.89 0.54
CA GLY A 307 3.58 -15.72 1.54
C GLY A 307 4.02 -17.17 1.51
N ILE A 308 3.39 -17.98 2.35
CA ILE A 308 3.63 -19.41 2.49
C ILE A 308 2.51 -20.17 1.79
N CYS A 309 2.86 -20.99 0.81
CA CYS A 309 1.93 -21.85 0.08
C CYS A 309 2.39 -23.30 0.24
N ARG A 310 1.57 -24.14 0.89
CA ARG A 310 1.89 -25.56 1.15
C ARG A 310 3.28 -25.77 1.76
N GLY A 311 3.68 -24.88 2.68
CA GLY A 311 4.98 -24.91 3.36
C GLY A 311 6.15 -24.28 2.58
N ALA A 312 5.97 -23.92 1.31
CA ALA A 312 6.98 -23.23 0.52
C ALA A 312 6.80 -21.70 0.58
N MET A 313 7.90 -20.96 0.70
CA MET A 313 7.88 -19.50 0.60
C MET A 313 7.87 -19.08 -0.87
N LEU A 314 6.78 -18.46 -1.30
CA LEU A 314 6.57 -18.04 -2.70
C LEU A 314 6.34 -16.53 -2.78
N ALA A 315 7.01 -15.90 -3.74
CA ALA A 315 6.75 -14.53 -4.17
C ALA A 315 6.02 -14.58 -5.50
N ARG A 316 4.79 -14.08 -5.56
CA ARG A 316 4.03 -13.93 -6.80
C ARG A 316 3.89 -12.45 -7.12
N ARG A 317 4.22 -12.10 -8.35
CA ARG A 317 4.25 -10.71 -8.81
C ARG A 317 3.39 -10.56 -10.06
N TRP A 318 2.30 -9.82 -9.94
CA TRP A 318 1.47 -9.40 -11.08
C TRP A 318 1.92 -8.04 -11.58
N THR A 319 2.26 -7.94 -12.86
CA THR A 319 2.63 -6.67 -13.52
C THR A 319 1.65 -6.38 -14.64
N LEU A 320 1.14 -5.16 -14.68
CA LEU A 320 0.30 -4.62 -15.74
C LEU A 320 1.01 -3.44 -16.42
N ILE A 321 1.05 -3.42 -17.75
CA ILE A 321 1.54 -2.32 -18.56
C ILE A 321 0.44 -1.90 -19.54
N ALA A 322 0.00 -0.65 -19.43
CA ALA A 322 -0.92 -0.01 -20.35
C ALA A 322 -0.14 0.89 -21.32
N GLU A 323 -0.41 0.76 -22.60
CA GLU A 323 0.20 1.52 -23.69
C GLU A 323 -0.86 2.42 -24.35
N ASN A 324 -0.48 3.20 -25.35
CA ASN A 324 -1.37 4.08 -26.13
C ASN A 324 -2.21 5.10 -25.33
N GLY A 325 -1.92 5.28 -24.04
CA GLY A 325 -2.66 6.17 -23.15
C GLY A 325 -3.82 5.48 -22.43
N ASP A 326 -4.01 4.17 -22.57
CA ASP A 326 -5.16 3.46 -22.00
C ASP A 326 -5.08 3.29 -20.47
N GLY A 327 -3.95 3.64 -19.86
CA GLY A 327 -3.78 3.58 -18.41
C GLY A 327 -4.77 4.44 -17.62
N VAL A 328 -5.35 5.48 -18.21
CA VAL A 328 -6.38 6.32 -17.58
C VAL A 328 -7.79 5.73 -17.65
N GLU A 329 -7.99 4.67 -18.42
CA GLU A 329 -9.25 3.91 -18.44
C GLU A 329 -9.36 3.02 -17.21
N ILE A 330 -8.23 2.49 -16.71
CA ILE A 330 -8.17 1.50 -15.63
C ILE A 330 -8.94 1.91 -14.37
N PRO A 331 -8.82 3.15 -13.83
CA PRO A 331 -9.54 3.55 -12.63
C PRO A 331 -11.07 3.57 -12.79
N THR A 332 -11.59 3.49 -14.02
CA THR A 332 -13.04 3.50 -14.29
C THR A 332 -13.64 2.11 -14.47
N LEU A 333 -12.80 1.10 -14.72
CA LEU A 333 -13.25 -0.26 -15.02
C LEU A 333 -14.02 -0.90 -13.86
N PRO A 334 -13.63 -0.76 -12.57
CA PRO A 334 -14.40 -1.36 -11.49
C PRO A 334 -15.81 -0.80 -11.41
N ALA A 335 -15.99 0.52 -11.54
CA ALA A 335 -17.33 1.12 -11.54
C ALA A 335 -18.21 0.63 -12.70
N GLN A 336 -17.64 0.41 -13.89
CA GLN A 336 -18.34 -0.21 -15.01
C GLN A 336 -18.76 -1.65 -14.67
N LEU A 337 -17.85 -2.47 -14.15
CA LEU A 337 -18.12 -3.87 -13.80
C LEU A 337 -19.17 -3.99 -12.68
N LEU A 338 -19.08 -3.16 -11.64
CA LEU A 338 -20.04 -3.14 -10.53
C LEU A 338 -21.42 -2.65 -10.99
N THR A 339 -21.48 -1.71 -11.93
CA THR A 339 -22.76 -1.28 -12.53
C THR A 339 -23.42 -2.44 -13.28
N ARG A 340 -22.65 -3.22 -14.04
CA ARG A 340 -23.15 -4.45 -14.69
C ARG A 340 -23.59 -5.49 -13.65
N ALA A 341 -22.79 -5.69 -12.59
CA ALA A 341 -23.13 -6.60 -11.50
C ALA A 341 -24.43 -6.23 -10.77
N LEU A 342 -24.70 -4.94 -10.57
CA LEU A 342 -25.99 -4.45 -10.06
C LEU A 342 -27.13 -4.76 -11.04
N CYS A 343 -26.89 -4.66 -12.34
CA CYS A 343 -27.91 -4.95 -13.34
C CYS A 343 -28.29 -6.42 -13.41
N ASP A 344 -27.31 -7.30 -13.13
CA ASP A 344 -27.45 -8.74 -13.10
C ASP A 344 -27.90 -9.28 -11.71
N ASP A 345 -28.27 -8.39 -10.78
CA ASP A 345 -28.67 -8.70 -9.40
C ASP A 345 -27.63 -9.56 -8.62
N ARG A 346 -26.33 -9.41 -8.95
CA ARG A 346 -25.24 -10.15 -8.30
C ARG A 346 -24.78 -9.54 -6.98
N LEU A 347 -25.25 -8.35 -6.64
CA LEU A 347 -24.81 -7.60 -5.47
C LEU A 347 -25.95 -7.42 -4.47
N CYS A 348 -25.69 -7.76 -3.21
CA CYS A 348 -26.66 -7.60 -2.13
C CYS A 348 -26.80 -6.13 -1.69
N ALA A 349 -27.90 -5.80 -1.02
CA ALA A 349 -28.04 -4.51 -0.34
C ALA A 349 -26.99 -4.32 0.77
N GLY A 350 -26.78 -3.07 1.18
CA GLY A 350 -25.81 -2.68 2.21
C GLY A 350 -24.70 -1.76 1.71
N ALA A 351 -23.87 -1.29 2.63
CA ALA A 351 -22.80 -0.33 2.38
C ALA A 351 -21.43 -0.92 2.73
N ARG A 352 -20.50 -0.91 1.78
CA ARG A 352 -19.16 -1.52 1.94
C ARG A 352 -18.15 -1.00 0.93
N ALA A 353 -16.87 -1.26 1.20
CA ALA A 353 -15.81 -1.02 0.24
C ALA A 353 -15.87 -2.01 -0.94
N ALA A 354 -15.32 -1.64 -2.08
CA ALA A 354 -15.37 -2.41 -3.32
C ALA A 354 -14.21 -3.42 -3.48
N ASN A 355 -13.41 -3.65 -2.44
CA ASN A 355 -12.18 -4.47 -2.49
C ASN A 355 -12.43 -5.97 -2.74
N GLU A 356 -13.59 -6.52 -2.39
CA GLU A 356 -13.86 -7.97 -2.45
C GLU A 356 -15.03 -8.32 -3.39
N LEU A 357 -15.37 -7.43 -4.31
CA LEU A 357 -16.58 -7.57 -5.14
C LEU A 357 -16.31 -7.98 -6.58
N LEU A 358 -15.04 -8.02 -7.00
CA LEU A 358 -14.65 -8.27 -8.38
C LEU A 358 -13.44 -9.18 -8.44
N ASP A 359 -13.40 -10.03 -9.46
CA ASP A 359 -12.27 -10.92 -9.73
C ASP A 359 -11.33 -10.35 -10.79
N LEU A 360 -10.03 -10.68 -10.70
CA LEU A 360 -9.04 -10.25 -11.70
C LEU A 360 -9.41 -10.69 -13.13
N THR A 361 -10.10 -11.81 -13.27
CA THR A 361 -10.58 -12.33 -14.56
C THR A 361 -11.63 -11.42 -15.22
N GLU A 362 -12.49 -10.76 -14.44
CA GLU A 362 -13.46 -9.79 -14.97
C GLU A 362 -12.73 -8.57 -15.56
N PHE A 363 -11.67 -8.10 -14.91
CA PHE A 363 -10.82 -7.03 -15.43
C PHE A 363 -10.07 -7.44 -16.71
N ARG A 364 -9.53 -8.66 -16.75
CA ARG A 364 -8.86 -9.21 -17.94
C ARG A 364 -9.77 -9.24 -19.16
N ALA A 365 -11.09 -9.42 -18.97
CA ALA A 365 -12.05 -9.33 -20.07
C ALA A 365 -12.07 -7.94 -20.71
N LEU A 366 -12.02 -6.87 -19.90
CA LEU A 366 -11.97 -5.48 -20.36
C LEU A 366 -10.59 -5.04 -20.85
N PHE A 367 -9.51 -5.64 -20.34
CA PHE A 367 -8.16 -5.37 -20.81
C PHE A 367 -7.94 -5.77 -22.27
N ARG A 368 -8.67 -6.77 -22.78
CA ARG A 368 -8.58 -7.21 -24.19
C ARG A 368 -8.97 -6.13 -25.19
N ASP A 369 -9.84 -5.21 -24.79
CA ASP A 369 -10.30 -4.10 -25.63
C ASP A 369 -9.39 -2.86 -25.52
N LEU A 370 -8.32 -2.95 -24.72
CA LEU A 370 -7.36 -1.88 -24.45
C LEU A 370 -5.95 -2.35 -24.80
N ALA A 371 -5.02 -1.41 -24.97
CA ALA A 371 -3.60 -1.68 -25.13
C ALA A 371 -2.94 -2.05 -23.78
N ILE A 372 -3.56 -2.98 -23.05
CA ILE A 372 -3.14 -3.44 -21.73
C ILE A 372 -2.59 -4.85 -21.85
N ASN A 373 -1.45 -5.08 -21.23
CA ASN A 373 -0.85 -6.41 -21.10
C ASN A 373 -0.58 -6.64 -19.62
N ASP A 374 -0.89 -7.83 -19.12
CA ASP A 374 -0.55 -8.24 -17.77
C ASP A 374 0.16 -9.60 -17.75
N ALA A 375 0.94 -9.84 -16.71
CA ALA A 375 1.59 -11.12 -16.49
C ALA A 375 1.82 -11.37 -15.00
N VAL A 376 1.74 -12.63 -14.60
CA VAL A 376 2.11 -13.10 -13.27
C VAL A 376 3.44 -13.84 -13.36
N VAL A 377 4.36 -13.54 -12.44
CA VAL A 377 5.62 -14.27 -12.26
C VAL A 377 5.67 -14.80 -10.84
N GLU A 378 5.85 -16.12 -10.71
CA GLU A 378 6.07 -16.77 -9.42
C GLU A 378 7.56 -17.09 -9.24
N LYS A 379 8.06 -16.92 -8.02
CA LYS A 379 9.42 -17.28 -7.62
C LYS A 379 9.41 -17.89 -6.23
N SER A 380 10.06 -19.04 -6.09
CA SER A 380 10.37 -19.58 -4.77
C SER A 380 11.45 -18.74 -4.08
N TYR A 381 11.32 -18.62 -2.77
CA TYR A 381 12.26 -17.91 -1.92
C TYR A 381 12.91 -18.86 -0.92
N MET A 382 14.19 -18.62 -0.65
CA MET A 382 14.95 -19.32 0.39
C MET A 382 15.50 -18.25 1.34
N PRO A 383 15.21 -18.29 2.65
CA PRO A 383 15.68 -17.32 3.65
C PRO A 383 17.19 -17.10 3.65
N LEU A 384 17.64 -15.91 4.04
CA LEU A 384 19.06 -15.55 3.96
C LEU A 384 19.97 -16.52 4.71
N TYR A 385 19.59 -16.86 5.95
CA TYR A 385 20.37 -17.75 6.80
C TYR A 385 20.46 -19.15 6.20
N GLN A 386 19.35 -19.68 5.67
CA GLN A 386 19.36 -20.95 4.95
C GLN A 386 20.25 -20.89 3.70
N ARG A 387 20.25 -19.78 2.94
CA ARG A 387 21.16 -19.61 1.80
C ARG A 387 22.63 -19.60 2.22
N VAL A 388 22.97 -19.13 3.42
CA VAL A 388 24.35 -19.03 3.92
C VAL A 388 24.80 -20.37 4.52
N MET A 389 23.99 -20.96 5.42
CA MET A 389 24.33 -22.17 6.17
C MET A 389 24.13 -23.46 5.36
N GLY A 390 23.23 -23.48 4.37
CA GLY A 390 22.92 -24.69 3.63
C GLY A 390 22.20 -25.74 4.50
N ALA A 391 22.70 -26.98 4.49
CA ALA A 391 22.08 -28.10 5.20
C ALA A 391 22.06 -27.90 6.73
N ASP A 392 23.10 -27.25 7.27
CA ASP A 392 23.27 -26.95 8.69
C ASP A 392 22.11 -26.12 9.28
N PHE A 393 21.39 -25.37 8.44
CA PHE A 393 20.21 -24.62 8.88
C PHE A 393 19.11 -25.54 9.43
N ALA A 394 18.98 -26.75 8.89
CA ALA A 394 17.98 -27.71 9.34
C ALA A 394 18.28 -28.28 10.75
N GLU A 395 19.54 -28.23 11.19
CA GLU A 395 19.97 -28.72 12.50
C GLU A 395 19.62 -27.77 13.65
N LEU A 396 19.32 -26.50 13.33
CA LEU A 396 18.90 -25.50 14.31
C LEU A 396 17.54 -25.86 14.92
N SER A 397 17.36 -25.50 16.20
CA SER A 397 16.07 -25.63 16.88
C SER A 397 14.97 -24.80 16.20
N ALA A 398 13.71 -25.27 16.32
CA ALA A 398 12.59 -24.62 15.65
C ALA A 398 12.45 -23.11 15.98
N PRO A 399 12.58 -22.65 17.24
CA PRO A 399 12.49 -21.21 17.54
C PRO A 399 13.59 -20.38 16.88
N VAL A 400 14.80 -20.93 16.74
CA VAL A 400 15.92 -20.27 16.06
C VAL A 400 15.69 -20.23 14.55
N ARG A 401 15.25 -21.34 13.95
CA ARG A 401 14.92 -21.36 12.51
C ARG A 401 13.84 -20.36 12.17
N THR A 402 12.74 -20.35 12.91
CA THR A 402 11.60 -19.47 12.60
C THR A 402 11.95 -17.99 12.74
N MET A 403 12.87 -17.62 13.63
CA MET A 403 13.38 -16.24 13.73
C MET A 403 14.11 -15.81 12.46
N HIS A 404 14.76 -16.75 11.77
CA HIS A 404 15.57 -16.52 10.57
C HIS A 404 14.89 -16.95 9.26
N GLU A 405 13.64 -17.40 9.33
CA GLU A 405 12.74 -17.67 8.21
C GLU A 405 12.09 -16.37 7.69
N VAL A 406 12.89 -15.30 7.58
CA VAL A 406 12.42 -13.97 7.21
C VAL A 406 12.05 -13.95 5.72
N PHE A 407 10.80 -13.61 5.43
CA PHE A 407 10.30 -13.44 4.08
C PHE A 407 9.23 -12.34 4.02
N GLY A 408 9.44 -11.32 3.19
CA GLY A 408 8.57 -10.14 3.16
C GLY A 408 8.71 -9.26 4.40
N ASP A 409 7.80 -9.38 5.36
CA ASP A 409 7.77 -8.60 6.60
C ASP A 409 7.42 -9.51 7.78
N GLY A 410 7.93 -9.18 8.96
CA GLY A 410 7.63 -9.90 10.19
C GLY A 410 8.09 -9.16 11.43
N GLY A 411 7.76 -9.70 12.60
CA GLY A 411 8.20 -9.11 13.86
C GLY A 411 8.15 -10.10 15.02
N ALA A 412 8.93 -9.80 16.04
CA ALA A 412 8.99 -10.52 17.30
C ALA A 412 9.11 -9.54 18.48
N ALA A 413 8.64 -9.93 19.65
CA ALA A 413 8.75 -9.11 20.86
C ALA A 413 9.21 -9.96 22.05
N GLY A 414 9.84 -9.30 23.01
CA GLY A 414 10.29 -9.92 24.24
C GLY A 414 11.02 -8.90 25.11
N GLU A 415 12.04 -9.35 25.82
CA GLU A 415 12.76 -8.53 26.79
C GLU A 415 14.27 -8.65 26.57
N ALA A 416 14.97 -7.56 26.86
CA ALA A 416 16.42 -7.52 26.81
C ALA A 416 17.00 -6.78 28.01
N LEU A 417 18.06 -7.35 28.58
CA LEU A 417 18.93 -6.70 29.55
C LEU A 417 20.15 -6.16 28.81
N VAL A 418 20.37 -4.86 28.91
CA VAL A 418 21.47 -4.15 28.26
C VAL A 418 22.47 -3.68 29.31
N SER A 419 23.75 -3.96 29.07
CA SER A 419 24.90 -3.43 29.79
C SER A 419 25.75 -2.59 28.83
N ARG A 420 26.29 -1.46 29.31
CA ARG A 420 27.18 -0.59 28.52
C ARG A 420 28.56 -0.46 29.14
N GLY A 421 29.54 -0.19 28.28
CA GLY A 421 30.86 0.25 28.71
C GLY A 421 30.82 1.55 29.52
N ILE A 422 31.64 1.62 30.56
CA ILE A 422 31.74 2.79 31.44
C ILE A 422 32.67 3.88 30.91
N SER A 423 33.55 3.56 29.96
CA SER A 423 34.55 4.50 29.43
C SER A 423 33.93 5.56 28.49
N LEU A 424 34.50 6.77 28.48
CA LEU A 424 34.05 7.86 27.60
C LEU A 424 34.07 7.46 26.10
N PRO A 425 35.13 6.81 25.58
CA PRO A 425 35.13 6.35 24.19
C PRO A 425 34.03 5.31 23.91
N ALA A 426 33.73 4.41 24.86
CA ALA A 426 32.63 3.44 24.69
C ALA A 426 31.27 4.14 24.58
N ARG A 427 31.03 5.20 25.37
CA ARG A 427 29.79 6.00 25.30
C ARG A 427 29.65 6.75 23.98
N LEU A 428 30.75 7.30 23.45
CA LEU A 428 30.76 7.98 22.14
C LEU A 428 30.43 7.00 21.01
N VAL A 429 31.07 5.83 20.99
CA VAL A 429 30.79 4.79 19.99
C VAL A 429 29.35 4.28 20.13
N ALA A 430 28.87 4.05 21.36
CA ALA A 430 27.48 3.65 21.59
C ALA A 430 26.48 4.70 21.08
N GLY A 431 26.78 5.99 21.25
CA GLY A 431 25.98 7.08 20.70
C GLY A 431 25.97 7.11 19.17
N LEU A 432 27.12 6.90 18.54
CA LEU A 432 27.25 6.84 17.08
C LEU A 432 26.38 5.74 16.45
N PHE A 433 26.35 4.56 17.07
CA PHE A 433 25.52 3.44 16.62
C PHE A 433 24.10 3.45 17.19
N ARG A 434 23.75 4.45 18.02
CA ARG A 434 22.46 4.57 18.72
C ARG A 434 22.09 3.31 19.50
N PHE A 435 23.07 2.65 20.12
CA PHE A 435 22.81 1.49 20.97
C PHE A 435 21.96 1.89 22.17
N PRO A 436 21.18 0.97 22.76
CA PRO A 436 20.29 1.26 23.89
C PRO A 436 21.04 1.55 25.20
N THR A 437 20.45 2.34 26.10
CA THR A 437 20.99 2.62 27.44
C THR A 437 21.03 1.35 28.30
N ALA A 438 21.90 1.32 29.32
CA ALA A 438 21.94 0.19 30.23
C ALA A 438 20.63 0.07 31.03
N GLY A 439 20.14 -1.15 31.24
CA GLY A 439 18.88 -1.44 31.93
C GLY A 439 18.07 -2.56 31.29
N HIS A 440 16.89 -2.82 31.87
CA HIS A 440 15.89 -3.71 31.28
C HIS A 440 15.03 -2.94 30.29
N HIS A 441 14.80 -3.53 29.11
CA HIS A 441 14.00 -2.95 28.04
C HIS A 441 13.04 -3.97 27.46
N PRO A 442 11.76 -3.63 27.30
CA PRO A 442 10.93 -4.22 26.26
C PRO A 442 11.63 -4.11 24.90
N LEU A 443 11.79 -5.25 24.23
CA LEU A 443 12.43 -5.35 22.92
C LEU A 443 11.39 -5.74 21.89
N HIS A 444 11.33 -4.97 20.81
CA HIS A 444 10.66 -5.37 19.58
C HIS A 444 11.65 -5.42 18.44
N VAL A 445 11.61 -6.48 17.64
CA VAL A 445 12.43 -6.62 16.44
C VAL A 445 11.52 -6.76 15.24
N SER A 446 11.69 -5.85 14.28
CA SER A 446 10.99 -5.88 13.01
C SER A 446 11.93 -6.36 11.92
N PHE A 447 11.45 -7.29 11.09
CA PHE A 447 12.19 -7.90 9.99
C PHE A 447 11.55 -7.47 8.67
N GLU A 448 12.39 -7.11 7.71
CA GLU A 448 11.95 -6.79 6.36
C GLU A 448 12.89 -7.42 5.36
N GLU A 449 12.36 -8.05 4.33
CA GLU A 449 13.12 -8.72 3.30
C GLU A 449 12.77 -8.14 1.94
N ASN A 450 13.81 -7.71 1.22
CA ASN A 450 13.69 -7.18 -0.12
C ASN A 450 14.83 -7.68 -1.00
N ASN A 451 14.47 -8.51 -2.00
CA ASN A 451 15.40 -9.06 -3.00
C ASN A 451 16.61 -9.79 -2.38
N GLY A 452 16.39 -10.55 -1.31
CA GLY A 452 17.41 -11.31 -0.61
C GLY A 452 18.23 -10.50 0.40
N ILE A 453 17.92 -9.22 0.60
CA ILE A 453 18.51 -8.38 1.64
C ILE A 453 17.51 -8.24 2.77
N GLU A 454 17.92 -8.60 3.98
CA GLU A 454 17.10 -8.44 5.17
C GLU A 454 17.49 -7.16 5.92
N ARG A 455 16.50 -6.44 6.43
CA ARG A 455 16.69 -5.29 7.30
C ARG A 455 16.07 -5.60 8.65
N TRP A 456 16.90 -5.58 9.68
CA TRP A 456 16.51 -5.88 11.04
C TRP A 456 16.52 -4.59 11.84
N THR A 457 15.35 -4.18 12.34
CA THR A 457 15.21 -2.97 13.16
C THR A 457 14.88 -3.38 14.58
N ARG A 458 15.72 -3.02 15.53
CA ARG A 458 15.58 -3.35 16.95
C ARG A 458 15.18 -2.11 17.70
N ASP A 459 14.10 -2.21 18.46
CA ASP A 459 13.48 -1.14 19.24
C ASP A 459 13.54 -1.53 20.73
N PHE A 460 14.41 -0.85 21.47
CA PHE A 460 14.58 -1.01 22.91
C PHE A 460 13.92 0.18 23.61
N SER A 461 12.65 0.05 23.97
CA SER A 461 11.89 1.13 24.63
C SER A 461 11.96 2.49 23.89
N GLY A 462 11.87 2.49 22.56
CA GLY A 462 11.97 3.69 21.72
C GLY A 462 13.40 4.02 21.24
N GLN A 463 14.42 3.29 21.69
CA GLN A 463 15.79 3.42 21.19
C GLN A 463 16.01 2.48 20.00
N LEU A 464 15.87 3.04 18.79
CA LEU A 464 15.94 2.27 17.55
C LEU A 464 17.34 2.28 16.91
N PHE A 465 17.78 1.11 16.47
CA PHE A 465 18.86 0.96 15.49
C PHE A 465 18.51 -0.14 14.48
N SER A 466 19.13 -0.09 13.31
CA SER A 466 18.88 -1.07 12.25
C SER A 466 20.15 -1.54 11.57
N SER A 467 20.12 -2.78 11.10
CA SER A 467 21.18 -3.38 10.29
C SER A 467 20.63 -3.99 9.02
N HIS A 468 21.48 -4.07 7.99
CA HIS A 468 21.15 -4.74 6.73
C HIS A 468 22.01 -5.98 6.58
N LEU A 469 21.38 -7.12 6.35
CA LEU A 469 22.00 -8.43 6.22
C LEU A 469 21.87 -8.91 4.77
N SER A 470 22.97 -9.40 4.20
CA SER A 470 23.00 -9.98 2.86
C SER A 470 23.97 -11.16 2.80
N LYS A 471 23.93 -11.93 1.70
CA LYS A 471 24.91 -13.00 1.44
C LYS A 471 25.94 -12.49 0.44
N GLU A 472 27.22 -12.56 0.78
CA GLU A 472 28.32 -12.28 -0.14
C GLU A 472 29.41 -13.35 -0.03
N ARG A 473 29.75 -13.98 -1.16
CA ARG A 473 30.83 -15.00 -1.25
C ARG A 473 30.74 -16.11 -0.19
N GLY A 474 29.53 -16.53 0.15
CA GLY A 474 29.28 -17.60 1.14
C GLY A 474 29.20 -17.11 2.59
N HIS A 475 29.47 -15.83 2.87
CA HIS A 475 29.36 -15.28 4.22
C HIS A 475 28.08 -14.45 4.39
N LEU A 476 27.60 -14.35 5.63
CA LEU A 476 26.60 -13.36 6.01
C LEU A 476 27.31 -12.01 6.16
N VAL A 477 26.83 -10.96 5.50
CA VAL A 477 27.38 -9.61 5.60
C VAL A 477 26.38 -8.70 6.27
N GLU A 478 26.73 -8.17 7.44
CA GLU A 478 25.97 -7.14 8.12
C GLU A 478 26.55 -5.75 7.84
N ARG A 479 25.68 -4.82 7.47
CA ARG A 479 26.03 -3.43 7.18
C ARG A 479 25.36 -2.48 8.19
N PHE A 480 26.21 -1.68 8.82
CA PHE A 480 25.82 -0.54 9.67
C PHE A 480 26.40 0.73 9.08
N GLY A 481 25.60 1.49 8.33
CA GLY A 481 26.07 2.71 7.67
C GLY A 481 27.29 2.45 6.77
N PRO A 482 28.47 3.03 7.07
CA PRO A 482 29.70 2.81 6.31
C PRO A 482 30.49 1.56 6.73
N PHE A 483 30.11 0.91 7.83
CA PHE A 483 30.73 -0.31 8.34
C PHE A 483 30.10 -1.55 7.71
N ARG A 484 30.92 -2.53 7.36
CA ARG A 484 30.48 -3.87 6.95
C ARG A 484 31.26 -4.93 7.71
N PHE A 485 30.56 -5.94 8.20
CA PHE A 485 31.11 -7.08 8.92
C PHE A 485 30.67 -8.36 8.21
N SER A 486 31.60 -9.25 7.90
CA SER A 486 31.31 -10.56 7.32
C SER A 486 31.44 -11.63 8.39
N PHE A 487 30.42 -12.46 8.53
CA PHE A 487 30.31 -13.50 9.53
C PHE A 487 30.26 -14.89 8.89
N ASP A 488 30.90 -15.84 9.57
CA ASP A 488 30.57 -17.26 9.41
C ASP A 488 29.48 -17.63 10.41
N LEU A 489 28.52 -18.42 9.92
CA LEU A 489 27.40 -18.93 10.69
C LEU A 489 27.71 -20.38 11.07
N THR A 490 28.04 -20.61 12.34
CA THR A 490 28.46 -21.94 12.81
C THR A 490 27.41 -22.50 13.78
N PRO A 491 26.81 -23.67 13.50
CA PRO A 491 25.92 -24.35 14.44
C PRO A 491 26.65 -24.59 15.77
N ARG A 492 25.98 -24.30 16.89
CA ARG A 492 26.53 -24.52 18.23
C ARG A 492 25.43 -24.99 19.17
N GLY A 493 25.46 -26.27 19.53
CA GLY A 493 24.41 -26.89 20.32
C GLY A 493 23.09 -26.91 19.55
N ASN A 494 22.01 -26.38 20.13
CA ASN A 494 20.70 -26.25 19.47
C ASN A 494 20.50 -24.87 18.81
N GLY A 495 21.59 -24.12 18.61
CA GLY A 495 21.58 -22.73 18.21
C GLY A 495 22.69 -22.37 17.22
N LEU A 496 22.99 -21.08 17.12
CA LEU A 496 23.86 -20.49 16.12
C LEU A 496 24.85 -19.52 16.76
N SER A 497 26.11 -19.55 16.31
CA SER A 497 27.13 -18.57 16.65
C SER A 497 27.56 -17.80 15.40
N MET A 498 27.70 -16.48 15.52
CA MET A 498 28.19 -15.63 14.43
C MET A 498 29.62 -15.15 14.71
N GLU A 499 30.56 -15.55 13.86
CA GLU A 499 31.98 -15.21 14.03
C GLU A 499 32.45 -14.23 12.95
N ILE A 500 32.97 -13.06 13.36
CA ILE A 500 33.52 -12.08 12.42
C ILE A 500 34.76 -12.65 11.73
N ARG A 501 34.74 -12.71 10.41
CA ARG A 501 35.87 -13.09 9.56
C ARG A 501 36.51 -11.93 8.83
N LYS A 502 35.73 -10.89 8.50
CA LYS A 502 36.20 -9.72 7.74
C LYS A 502 35.44 -8.48 8.17
N TRP A 503 36.07 -7.33 8.08
CA TRP A 503 35.38 -6.06 8.27
C TRP A 503 35.97 -4.96 7.37
N SER A 504 35.14 -3.96 7.05
CA SER A 504 35.55 -2.82 6.24
C SER A 504 34.83 -1.54 6.65
N LEU A 505 35.47 -0.41 6.39
CA LEU A 505 34.94 0.93 6.61
C LEU A 505 35.04 1.70 5.28
N PHE A 506 33.93 2.25 4.79
CA PHE A 506 33.84 2.89 3.46
C PHE A 506 34.33 1.98 2.30
N GLY A 507 34.26 0.65 2.48
CA GLY A 507 34.73 -0.33 1.49
C GLY A 507 36.23 -0.65 1.58
N LEU A 508 37.01 0.06 2.41
CA LEU A 508 38.40 -0.26 2.68
C LEU A 508 38.46 -1.39 3.71
N ARG A 509 39.11 -2.49 3.34
CA ARG A 509 39.32 -3.65 4.24
C ARG A 509 40.28 -3.27 5.35
N LEU A 510 39.91 -3.57 6.59
CA LEU A 510 40.71 -3.25 7.76
C LEU A 510 41.30 -4.52 8.40
N PRO A 511 42.44 -4.42 9.09
CA PRO A 511 43.05 -5.56 9.79
C PRO A 511 42.11 -6.18 10.83
N LEU A 512 42.03 -7.51 10.87
CA LEU A 512 41.18 -8.23 11.82
C LEU A 512 41.48 -7.97 13.30
N PRO A 513 42.73 -7.77 13.75
CA PRO A 513 43.00 -7.46 15.15
C PRO A 513 42.33 -6.18 15.64
N LEU A 514 42.03 -5.24 14.73
CA LEU A 514 41.34 -3.99 15.01
C LEU A 514 39.80 -4.12 14.95
N ALA A 515 39.29 -5.29 14.52
CA ALA A 515 37.86 -5.52 14.44
C ALA A 515 37.23 -5.47 15.84
N PRO A 516 35.95 -5.06 15.94
CA PRO A 516 35.18 -5.28 17.15
C PRO A 516 35.19 -6.76 17.52
N ARG A 517 35.50 -7.08 18.77
CA ARG A 517 35.23 -8.39 19.34
C ARG A 517 33.72 -8.49 19.51
N SER A 518 33.09 -9.19 18.58
CA SER A 518 31.65 -9.48 18.64
C SER A 518 31.47 -10.97 18.92
N THR A 519 30.79 -11.29 20.01
CA THR A 519 30.27 -12.64 20.26
C THR A 519 28.75 -12.55 20.18
N ALA A 520 28.17 -13.08 19.11
CA ALA A 520 26.72 -13.21 18.99
C ALA A 520 26.37 -14.69 19.02
N TYR A 521 25.67 -15.10 20.07
CA TYR A 521 25.18 -16.46 20.25
C TYR A 521 23.66 -16.45 20.39
N GLU A 522 23.01 -17.35 19.68
CA GLU A 522 21.55 -17.48 19.64
C GLU A 522 21.21 -18.94 19.91
N TRP A 523 20.23 -19.21 20.76
CA TRP A 523 19.83 -20.58 21.11
C TRP A 523 18.34 -20.66 21.41
N SER A 524 17.86 -21.88 21.65
CA SER A 524 16.51 -22.09 22.16
C SER A 524 16.54 -22.62 23.60
N GLU A 525 15.73 -22.01 24.45
CA GLU A 525 15.51 -22.36 25.84
C GLU A 525 14.03 -22.13 26.15
N ASP A 526 13.40 -23.06 26.87
CA ASP A 526 11.96 -23.04 27.18
C ASP A 526 11.03 -22.78 25.99
N GLY A 527 11.42 -23.29 24.80
CA GLY A 527 10.67 -23.12 23.55
C GLY A 527 10.71 -21.69 22.98
N ARG A 528 11.54 -20.80 23.54
CA ARG A 528 11.73 -19.42 23.09
C ARG A 528 13.05 -19.25 22.36
N PHE A 529 13.17 -18.16 21.61
CA PHE A 529 14.42 -17.73 21.02
C PHE A 529 15.18 -16.87 22.04
N HIS A 530 16.42 -17.25 22.35
CA HIS A 530 17.30 -16.51 23.24
C HIS A 530 18.52 -16.02 22.47
N PHE A 531 19.03 -14.86 22.87
CA PHE A 531 20.22 -14.26 22.28
C PHE A 531 21.14 -13.66 23.35
N ASP A 532 22.44 -13.69 23.07
CA ASP A 532 23.47 -13.00 23.82
C ASP A 532 24.45 -12.39 22.82
N VAL A 533 24.47 -11.05 22.78
CA VAL A 533 25.32 -10.29 21.86
C VAL A 533 26.19 -9.33 22.64
N SER A 534 27.50 -9.57 22.63
CA SER A 534 28.49 -8.69 23.23
C SER A 534 29.37 -8.06 22.15
N ILE A 535 29.55 -6.74 22.21
CA ILE A 535 30.40 -5.98 21.28
C ILE A 535 31.41 -5.18 22.11
N GLY A 536 32.69 -5.43 21.86
CA GLY A 536 33.81 -4.68 22.43
C GLY A 536 34.81 -4.24 21.36
N LEU A 537 35.59 -3.20 21.65
CA LEU A 537 36.70 -2.74 20.79
C LEU A 537 38.04 -2.95 21.49
N LEU A 538 39.08 -3.20 20.70
CA LEU A 538 40.45 -3.21 21.18
C LEU A 538 40.78 -1.83 21.78
N PHE A 539 41.41 -1.81 22.97
CA PHE A 539 41.74 -0.62 23.78
C PHE A 539 40.57 0.15 24.42
N VAL A 540 39.33 0.03 23.93
CA VAL A 540 38.16 0.70 24.52
C VAL A 540 37.44 -0.20 25.55
N GLY A 541 37.50 -1.51 25.34
CA GLY A 541 36.77 -2.49 26.14
C GLY A 541 35.33 -2.70 25.64
N LEU A 542 34.44 -3.13 26.54
CA LEU A 542 33.03 -3.36 26.23
C LEU A 542 32.36 -2.07 25.75
N ILE A 543 31.61 -2.13 24.65
CA ILE A 543 30.74 -1.03 24.20
C ILE A 543 29.31 -1.29 24.67
N VAL A 544 28.77 -2.44 24.27
CA VAL A 544 27.41 -2.86 24.60
C VAL A 544 27.37 -4.38 24.71
N HIS A 545 26.64 -4.88 25.68
CA HIS A 545 26.27 -6.28 25.83
C HIS A 545 24.77 -6.32 26.05
N TYR A 546 24.05 -7.02 25.19
CA TYR A 546 22.62 -7.20 25.35
C TYR A 546 22.26 -8.67 25.22
N ARG A 547 21.49 -9.15 26.18
CA ARG A 547 21.00 -10.53 26.24
C ARG A 547 19.53 -10.54 26.56
N GLY A 548 18.81 -11.53 26.07
CA GLY A 548 17.36 -11.57 26.24
C GLY A 548 16.73 -12.70 25.48
N TRP A 549 15.41 -12.59 25.36
CA TRP A 549 14.59 -13.56 24.65
C TRP A 549 13.55 -12.84 23.79
N LEU A 550 13.12 -13.52 22.73
CA LEU A 550 12.03 -13.10 21.86
C LEU A 550 11.02 -14.24 21.74
N GLY A 551 9.75 -13.88 21.82
CA GLY A 551 8.64 -14.70 21.38
C GLY A 551 8.11 -14.18 20.04
N GLN A 552 7.49 -15.05 19.27
CA GLN A 552 6.60 -14.57 18.23
C GLN A 552 5.46 -13.82 18.90
N THR A 553 5.22 -12.58 18.49
CA THR A 553 4.03 -11.85 18.91
C THR A 553 2.81 -12.62 18.44
N ALA A 554 2.08 -13.23 19.37
CA ALA A 554 0.66 -13.46 19.19
C ALA A 554 0.03 -12.08 18.91
N SER A 555 -0.90 -12.03 17.95
CA SER A 555 -1.59 -10.79 17.59
C SER A 555 -2.34 -10.24 18.80
N CYS A 556 -1.70 -9.39 19.60
CA CYS A 556 -2.40 -8.60 20.60
C CYS A 556 -3.22 -7.55 19.86
N ASP A 557 -4.55 -7.65 19.97
CA ASP A 557 -5.46 -6.55 19.75
C ASP A 557 -5.09 -5.42 20.71
N ALA A 558 -4.21 -4.53 20.25
CA ALA A 558 -4.00 -3.25 20.90
C ALA A 558 -5.30 -2.46 20.73
N THR A 559 -6.13 -2.52 21.77
CA THR A 559 -7.27 -1.62 21.99
C THR A 559 -6.87 -0.20 21.56
N PRO A 560 -7.58 0.43 20.61
CA PRO A 560 -7.21 1.77 20.17
C PRO A 560 -7.28 2.72 21.37
N ALA A 561 -6.20 3.46 21.62
CA ALA A 561 -6.20 4.56 22.58
C ALA A 561 -7.39 5.48 22.30
N PRO A 562 -8.09 5.98 23.34
CA PRO A 562 -9.27 6.82 23.14
C PRO A 562 -8.89 8.04 22.32
N ARG A 563 -9.61 8.25 21.21
CA ARG A 563 -9.52 9.45 20.39
C ARG A 563 -9.74 10.65 21.30
N HIS A 564 -8.79 11.58 21.32
CA HIS A 564 -8.98 12.89 21.94
C HIS A 564 -10.25 13.52 21.39
N GLN A 565 -11.30 13.59 22.22
CA GLN A 565 -12.44 14.46 21.98
C GLN A 565 -11.94 15.92 22.05
N PRO A 566 -12.39 16.80 21.14
CA PRO A 566 -12.16 18.22 21.30
C PRO A 566 -12.92 18.70 22.55
N VAL A 567 -12.20 19.41 23.41
CA VAL A 567 -12.76 20.16 24.54
C VAL A 567 -13.81 21.15 23.99
N PRO A 568 -15.05 21.17 24.53
CA PRO A 568 -16.03 22.17 24.12
C PRO A 568 -15.54 23.57 24.54
N ALA A 569 -15.67 24.52 23.62
CA ALA A 569 -15.43 25.92 23.91
C ALA A 569 -16.46 26.40 24.93
N ASP A 570 -15.99 26.80 26.12
CA ASP A 570 -16.82 27.52 27.08
C ASP A 570 -17.23 28.86 26.48
N SER A 571 -18.53 29.02 26.37
CA SER A 571 -19.23 30.28 26.15
C SER A 571 -19.35 31.05 27.47
N ALA A 572 -18.89 32.29 27.44
CA ALA A 572 -19.36 33.46 28.19
C ALA A 572 -19.24 33.48 29.73
N GLU A 573 -18.51 34.46 30.26
CA GLU A 573 -19.07 35.64 30.93
C GLU A 573 -17.96 36.63 31.34
N SER A 574 -18.35 37.92 31.37
CA SER A 574 -17.60 39.17 31.68
C SER A 574 -16.64 39.72 30.61
#